data_AF-A0AAU5TJA7-F1
#
_entry.id   AF-A0AAU5TJA7-F1
#
_cell.length_a   1.000
_cell.length_b   1.000
_cell.length_c   1.000
_cell.angle_alpha   90.00
_cell.angle_beta   90.00
_cell.angle_gamma   90.00
#
_symmetry.space_group_name_H-M   'P 1'
#
loop_
_entity.id
_entity.type
_entity.pdbx_description
1 polymer ?
#
loop_
_entity_poly.entity_id
_entity_poly.type
_entity_poly.pdbx_seq_one_letter_code
_entity_poly.pdbx_strand_id
1 'polypeptide(L)' 'MTARRAYRSDVSDARWALIEPVFAAWRAARSGPGTAARVHDLREIVNAILYVNRTGIPWEYLPHDFPAVQNRL' A
#
# COMPACT_ATOMS: atom_id res chain seq x y z
N MET A 1 -2.16 0.04 17.12
CA MET A 1 -2.68 -0.25 15.76
C MET A 1 -3.02 -1.73 15.73
N THR A 2 -4.31 -2.06 15.80
CA THR A 2 -4.78 -3.44 15.62
C THR A 2 -4.38 -3.91 14.23
N ALA A 3 -3.72 -5.06 14.13
CA ALA A 3 -3.40 -5.65 12.84
C ALA A 3 -4.70 -5.89 12.07
N ARG A 4 -4.83 -5.33 10.86
CA ARG A 4 -6.01 -5.56 10.03
C ARG A 4 -6.08 -7.04 9.64
N ARG A 5 -7.29 -7.51 9.37
CA ARG A 5 -7.48 -8.87 8.87
C ARG A 5 -6.93 -8.95 7.44
N ALA A 6 -6.09 -9.94 7.17
CA ALA A 6 -5.54 -10.14 5.84
C ALA A 6 -6.64 -10.47 4.81
N TYR A 7 -6.53 -9.91 3.61
CA TYR A 7 -7.39 -10.27 2.47
C TYR A 7 -6.78 -11.42 1.68
N ARG A 8 -7.62 -12.16 0.94
CA ARG A 8 -7.15 -13.24 0.05
C ARG A 8 -6.24 -12.73 -1.08
N SER A 9 -6.34 -11.44 -1.41
CA SER A 9 -5.49 -10.75 -2.38
C SER A 9 -4.15 -10.29 -1.83
N ASP A 10 -3.93 -10.37 -0.50
CA ASP A 10 -2.71 -9.86 0.10
C ASP A 10 -1.48 -10.64 -0.37
N VAL A 11 -0.39 -9.91 -0.53
CA VAL A 11 0.89 -10.52 -0.88
C VAL A 11 1.42 -11.31 0.32
N SER A 12 1.75 -12.58 0.10
CA SER A 12 2.43 -13.43 1.08
C SER A 12 3.80 -12.87 1.44
N ASP A 13 4.30 -13.13 2.64
CA ASP A 13 5.63 -12.67 3.11
C ASP A 13 6.75 -13.04 2.13
N ALA A 14 6.76 -14.27 1.61
CA ALA A 14 7.78 -14.73 0.67
C ALA A 14 7.78 -13.93 -0.64
N ARG A 15 6.61 -13.59 -1.18
CA ARG A 15 6.49 -12.74 -2.38
C ARG A 15 6.82 -11.28 -2.08
N TRP A 16 6.45 -10.80 -0.89
CA TRP A 16 6.80 -9.46 -0.43
C TRP A 16 8.32 -9.28 -0.40
N ALA A 17 9.05 -10.24 0.19
CA ALA A 17 10.50 -10.20 0.29
C ALA A 17 11.21 -10.06 -1.06
N LEU A 18 10.60 -10.54 -2.16
CA LEU A 18 11.16 -10.41 -3.51
C LEU A 18 11.02 -8.99 -4.07
N ILE A 19 9.94 -8.28 -3.75
CA ILE A 19 9.60 -6.97 -4.35
C ILE A 19 9.91 -5.79 -3.42
N GLU A 20 9.91 -6.01 -2.11
CA GLU A 20 10.17 -5.00 -1.08
C GLU A 20 11.44 -4.17 -1.35
N PRO A 21 12.59 -4.75 -1.73
CA PRO A 21 13.81 -3.96 -1.94
C PRO A 21 13.64 -2.89 -3.03
N VAL A 22 12.82 -3.17 -4.06
CA VAL A 22 12.54 -2.21 -5.14
C VAL A 22 11.73 -1.03 -4.62
N PHE A 23 10.67 -1.29 -3.83
CA PHE A 23 9.85 -0.23 -3.25
C PHE A 23 10.62 0.56 -2.18
N ALA A 24 11.45 -0.11 -1.38
CA ALA A 24 12.31 0.53 -0.38
C ALA A 24 13.33 1.47 -1.05
N ALA A 25 14.01 1.02 -2.11
CA ALA A 25 14.93 1.84 -2.88
C ALA A 25 14.23 3.03 -3.55
N TRP A 26 13.07 2.78 -4.19
CA TRP A 26 12.23 3.83 -4.79
C TRP A 26 11.83 4.90 -3.76
N ARG A 27 11.47 4.47 -2.55
CA ARG A 27 11.11 5.36 -1.44
C ARG A 27 12.31 6.18 -0.99
N ALA A 28 13.44 5.53 -0.74
CA ALA A 28 14.68 6.18 -0.28
C ALA A 28 15.16 7.24 -1.26
N ALA A 29 15.13 6.95 -2.57
CA ALA A 29 15.51 7.89 -3.63
C ALA A 29 14.59 9.13 -3.72
N ARG A 30 13.41 9.07 -3.09
CA ARG A 30 12.41 10.14 -3.08
C ARG A 30 12.19 10.71 -1.68
N SER A 31 13.10 10.50 -0.74
CA SER A 31 13.04 11.12 0.58
C SER A 31 13.84 12.42 0.54
N GLY A 32 13.17 13.58 0.65
CA GLY A 32 13.81 14.89 0.60
C GLY A 32 12.99 15.98 1.30
N PRO A 33 13.54 17.20 1.48
CA PRO A 33 12.80 18.30 2.09
C PRO A 33 11.49 18.56 1.34
N GLY A 34 10.36 18.55 2.04
CA GLY A 34 9.03 18.75 1.45
C GLY A 34 8.29 17.48 1.01
N THR A 35 8.91 16.29 1.11
CA THR A 35 8.15 15.05 0.98
C THR A 35 7.43 14.81 2.28
N ALA A 36 6.14 15.19 2.34
CA ALA A 36 5.26 14.96 3.48
C ALA A 36 5.53 13.57 4.05
N ALA A 37 5.67 13.49 5.38
CA ALA A 37 5.94 12.25 6.10
C ALA A 37 5.09 11.13 5.48
N ARG A 38 5.75 10.19 4.78
CA ARG A 38 5.02 9.13 4.07
C ARG A 38 4.55 8.14 5.12
N VAL A 39 3.35 8.40 5.66
CA VAL A 39 2.80 7.75 6.86
C VAL A 39 2.44 6.27 6.63
N HIS A 40 2.25 5.87 5.36
CA HIS A 40 1.70 4.55 5.04
C HIS A 40 2.78 3.50 4.73
N ASP A 41 2.54 2.27 5.19
CA ASP A 41 3.34 1.09 4.87
C ASP A 41 3.25 0.77 3.35
N LEU A 42 4.38 0.46 2.71
CA LEU A 42 4.42 0.10 1.29
C LEU A 42 3.64 -1.17 1.01
N ARG A 43 3.74 -2.14 1.93
CA ARG A 43 3.06 -3.43 1.78
C ARG A 43 1.56 -3.23 1.75
N GLU A 44 1.07 -2.30 2.57
CA GLU A 44 -0.34 -1.96 2.63
C GLU A 44 -0.84 -1.25 1.38
N ILE A 45 -0.02 -0.38 0.79
CA ILE A 45 -0.32 0.22 -0.53
C ILE A 45 -0.37 -0.87 -1.61
N VAL A 46 0.57 -1.81 -1.61
CA VAL A 46 0.58 -2.92 -2.58
C VAL A 46 -0.61 -3.84 -2.38
N ASN A 47 -0.96 -4.19 -1.13
CA ASN A 47 -2.14 -4.99 -0.82
C ASN A 47 -3.44 -4.30 -1.30
N ALA A 48 -3.56 -2.98 -1.15
CA ALA A 48 -4.68 -2.21 -1.69
C ALA A 48 -4.77 -2.30 -3.22
N ILE A 49 -3.64 -2.13 -3.93
CA ILE A 49 -3.57 -2.28 -5.40
C ILE A 49 -3.99 -3.68 -5.82
N LEU A 50 -3.49 -4.72 -5.14
CA LEU A 50 -3.84 -6.11 -5.43
C LEU A 50 -5.32 -6.40 -5.15
N TYR A 51 -5.89 -5.81 -4.10
CA TYR A 51 -7.31 -5.92 -3.78
C TYR A 51 -8.19 -5.35 -4.89
N VAL A 52 -7.90 -4.11 -5.33
CA VAL A 52 -8.60 -3.46 -6.45
C VAL A 52 -8.47 -4.29 -7.72
N ASN A 53 -7.26 -4.72 -8.07
CA ASN A 53 -7.03 -5.55 -9.27
C ASN A 53 -7.75 -6.90 -9.22
N ARG A 54 -7.93 -7.47 -8.03
CA ARG A 54 -8.59 -8.78 -7.85
C ARG A 54 -10.11 -8.69 -7.88
N THR A 55 -10.68 -7.60 -7.37
CA THR A 55 -12.13 -7.44 -7.16
C THR A 55 -12.79 -6.55 -8.20
N GLY A 56 -12.03 -5.67 -8.87
CA GLY A 56 -12.53 -4.71 -9.84
C GLY A 56 -13.26 -3.51 -9.21
N ILE A 57 -13.18 -3.32 -7.90
CA ILE A 57 -13.89 -2.21 -7.25
C ILE A 57 -13.24 -0.85 -7.56
N PRO A 58 -14.03 0.23 -7.65
CA PRO A 58 -13.51 1.59 -7.61
C PRO A 58 -12.68 1.87 -6.36
N TRP A 59 -11.65 2.71 -6.51
CA TRP A 59 -10.78 3.14 -5.41
C TRP A 59 -11.52 3.85 -4.27
N GLU A 60 -12.61 4.56 -4.57
CA GLU A 60 -13.48 5.22 -3.57
C GLU A 60 -14.20 4.23 -2.64
N TYR A 61 -14.31 2.96 -3.04
CA TYR A 61 -14.93 1.89 -2.24
C TYR A 61 -13.91 0.97 -1.58
N LEU A 62 -12.63 1.36 -1.59
CA LEU A 62 -11.59 0.61 -0.89
C LEU A 62 -11.94 0.50 0.60
N PRO A 63 -11.79 -0.68 1.22
CA PRO A 63 -12.00 -0.85 2.66
C PRO A 63 -11.20 0.16 3.50
N HIS A 64 -11.82 0.62 4.59
CA HIS A 64 -11.29 1.71 5.43
C HIS A 64 -10.02 1.36 6.23
N ASP A 65 -9.68 0.09 6.29
CA ASP A 65 -8.45 -0.44 6.89
C ASP A 65 -7.23 -0.33 5.97
N PHE A 66 -7.43 -0.04 4.68
CA PHE A 66 -6.34 0.34 3.79
C PHE A 66 -5.99 1.83 3.91
N PRO A 67 -4.77 2.23 3.49
CA PRO A 67 -4.42 3.64 3.33
C PRO A 67 -5.45 4.37 2.48
N ALA A 68 -6.02 5.46 3.02
CA ALA A 68 -7.01 6.25 2.32
C ALA A 68 -6.42 6.84 1.03
N VAL A 69 -7.20 6.80 -0.05
CA VAL A 69 -6.85 7.54 -1.26
C VAL A 69 -6.87 9.03 -0.95
N GLN A 70 -5.81 9.73 -1.31
CA GLN A 70 -5.68 11.16 -1.05
C GLN A 70 -6.48 11.91 -2.13
N ASN A 71 -7.81 11.85 -2.05
CA ASN A 71 -8.69 12.57 -2.96
C ASN A 71 -8.79 14.04 -2.50
N ARG A 72 -7.71 14.81 -2.69
CA ARG A 72 -7.75 16.27 -2.62
C ARG A 72 -7.84 16.79 -4.05
N LEU A 73 -9.07 16.93 -4.53
CA LEU A 73 -9.43 17.97 -5.48
C LEU A 73 -10.01 19.13 -4.68
#